data_AF-Q2FKV3-F1
#
_entry.id   AF-Q2FKV3-F1
#
_cell.length_a   1.000
_cell.length_b   1.000
_cell.length_c   1.000
_cell.angle_alpha   90.00
_cell.angle_beta   90.00
_cell.angle_gamma   90.00
#
_symmetry.space_group_name_H-M   'P 1'
#
loop_
_entity.id
_entity.type
_entity.pdbx_description
1 polymer ?
#
loop_
_entity_poly.entity_id
_entity_poly.type
_entity_poly.pdbx_seq_one_letter_code
_entity_poly.pdbx_strand_id
1 'polypeptide(L)'
;MKEEYIDEVLHAVMHSLRENQTLISRRAIEEIIRNDPYLYPAFRSLSPTSRRTKISIIMNLHFPLWIKGKGVHQNTYVWKVKDEKEE
;
A
#
# COMPACT_ATOMS: atom_id res chain seq x y z
N MET A 1 6.37 -14.73 -4.19
CA MET A 1 6.19 -13.72 -3.13
C MET A 1 5.61 -14.45 -1.93
N LYS A 2 6.14 -14.31 -0.70
CA LYS A 2 5.52 -15.02 0.44
C LYS A 2 4.19 -14.37 0.81
N GLU A 3 3.18 -15.18 1.13
CA GLU A 3 1.83 -14.75 1.50
C GLU A 3 1.84 -13.77 2.68
N GLU A 4 2.74 -13.97 3.65
CA GLU A 4 2.95 -13.08 4.80
C GLU A 4 3.15 -11.60 4.42
N TYR A 5 3.83 -11.32 3.30
CA TYR A 5 3.99 -9.93 2.84
C TYR A 5 2.71 -9.35 2.26
N ILE A 6 1.91 -10.19 1.60
CA ILE A 6 0.65 -9.79 0.98
C ILE A 6 -0.35 -9.45 2.09
N ASP A 7 -0.53 -10.35 3.06
CA ASP A 7 -1.40 -10.14 4.21
C ASP A 7 -1.03 -8.87 4.99
N GLU A 8 0.25 -8.66 5.27
CA GLU A 8 0.71 -7.44 5.97
C GLU A 8 0.42 -6.16 5.19
N VAL A 9 0.60 -6.15 3.86
CA VAL A 9 0.28 -4.98 3.03
C VAL A 9 -1.23 -4.76 2.99
N LEU A 10 -2.04 -5.80 2.78
CA LEU A 10 -3.49 -5.68 2.75
C LEU A 10 -4.03 -5.19 4.10
N HIS A 11 -3.49 -5.70 5.21
CA HIS A 11 -3.80 -5.21 6.54
C HIS A 11 -3.43 -3.74 6.73
N ALA A 12 -2.22 -3.32 6.31
CA ALA A 12 -1.82 -1.92 6.35
C ALA A 12 -2.72 -1.02 5.48
N VAL A 13 -3.16 -1.53 4.33
CA VAL A 13 -4.10 -0.82 3.45
C VAL A 13 -5.44 -0.62 4.15
N MET A 14 -6.04 -1.69 4.68
CA MET A 14 -7.31 -1.61 5.41
C MET A 14 -7.22 -0.69 6.62
N HIS A 15 -6.11 -0.75 7.37
CA HIS A 15 -5.87 0.12 8.53
C HIS A 15 -5.68 1.59 8.14
N SER A 16 -5.15 1.86 6.93
CA SER A 16 -4.99 3.22 6.41
C SER A 16 -6.30 3.83 5.92
N LEU A 17 -7.26 2.99 5.53
CA LEU A 17 -8.49 3.43 4.89
C LEU A 17 -9.47 4.00 5.91
N ARG A 18 -9.75 5.29 5.77
CA ARG A 18 -10.88 5.94 6.45
C ARG A 18 -12.18 5.61 5.71
N GLU A 19 -13.33 5.76 6.39
CA GLU A 19 -14.66 5.43 5.83
C GLU A 19 -14.87 5.95 4.40
N ASN A 20 -14.49 7.21 4.13
CA ASN A 20 -14.67 7.88 2.83
C ASN A 20 -13.43 7.84 1.91
N GLN A 21 -12.39 7.08 2.27
CA GLN A 21 -11.15 7.04 1.51
C GLN A 21 -11.16 5.83 0.57
N THR A 22 -11.13 6.09 -0.74
CA THR A 22 -11.11 5.06 -1.79
C THR A 22 -9.72 4.90 -2.42
N LEU A 23 -8.79 5.78 -2.07
CA LEU A 23 -7.44 5.88 -2.60
C LEU A 23 -6.40 5.74 -1.49
N ILE A 24 -5.38 4.94 -1.75
CA ILE A 24 -4.24 4.82 -0.83
C ILE A 24 -2.93 5.09 -1.57
N SER A 25 -2.06 5.88 -0.95
CA SER A 25 -0.72 6.14 -1.47
C SER A 25 0.29 5.16 -0.89
N ARG A 26 1.36 4.86 -1.63
CA ARG A 26 2.48 4.06 -1.13
C ARG A 26 3.05 4.62 0.17
N ARG A 27 3.14 5.96 0.26
CA ARG A 27 3.68 6.65 1.42
C ARG A 27 2.84 6.40 2.67
N ALA A 28 1.51 6.40 2.55
CA ALA A 28 0.62 6.09 3.66
C ALA A 28 0.84 4.67 4.20
N ILE A 29 0.97 3.68 3.31
CA ILE A 29 1.27 2.29 3.69
C ILE A 29 2.65 2.20 4.37
N GLU A 30 3.67 2.84 3.80
CA GLU A 30 5.03 2.85 4.37
C GLU A 30 5.05 3.51 5.77
N GLU A 31 4.26 4.56 5.96
CA GLU A 31 4.16 5.30 7.22
C GLU A 31 3.50 4.45 8.32
N ILE A 32 2.41 3.73 8.01
CA ILE A 32 1.78 2.80 8.95
C ILE A 32 2.75 1.69 9.36
N ILE A 33 3.44 1.09 8.38
CA ILE A 33 4.43 0.04 8.67
C ILE A 33 5.60 0.58 9.51
N ARG A 34 5.92 1.87 9.39
CA ARG A 34 6.96 2.52 10.17
C ARG A 34 6.51 2.89 11.58
N ASN A 35 5.25 3.33 11.73
CA ASN A 35 4.67 3.70 13.02
C ASN A 35 4.41 2.47 13.89
N ASP A 36 3.94 1.37 13.28
CA ASP A 36 3.57 0.15 13.99
C ASP A 36 4.35 -1.09 13.53
N PRO A 37 5.70 -1.10 13.63
CA PRO A 37 6.54 -2.16 13.07
C PRO A 37 6.30 -3.54 13.70
N TYR A 38 5.62 -3.62 14.85
CA TYR A 38 5.25 -4.86 15.51
C TYR A 38 4.10 -5.59 14.81
N LEU A 39 3.22 -4.86 14.13
CA LEU A 39 2.11 -5.43 13.35
C LEU A 39 2.57 -5.94 11.98
N TYR A 40 3.79 -5.58 11.55
CA TYR A 40 4.34 -5.89 10.23
C TYR A 40 5.74 -6.54 10.33
N PRO A 41 5.85 -7.72 10.97
CA PRO A 41 7.14 -8.38 11.19
C PRO A 41 7.89 -8.70 9.90
N ALA A 42 7.21 -9.04 8.81
CA ALA A 42 7.84 -9.32 7.52
C ALA A 42 8.48 -8.06 6.92
N PHE A 43 7.86 -6.89 7.09
CA PHE A 43 8.43 -5.61 6.65
C PHE A 43 9.41 -4.96 7.63
N ARG A 44 9.39 -5.34 8.91
CA ARG A 44 10.26 -4.80 9.96
C ARG A 44 11.75 -4.96 9.62
N SER A 45 12.14 -6.13 9.14
CA SER A 45 13.55 -6.47 8.83
C SER A 45 14.01 -5.98 7.45
N LEU A 46 13.14 -5.32 6.68
CA LEU A 46 13.47 -4.85 5.33
C LEU A 46 13.94 -3.40 5.34
N SER A 47 14.96 -3.14 4.51
CA SER A 47 15.40 -1.78 4.19
C SER A 47 14.26 -0.94 3.58
N PRO A 48 14.26 0.39 3.76
CA PRO A 48 13.22 1.27 3.21
C PRO A 48 12.99 1.10 1.70
N THR A 49 14.07 0.94 0.93
CA THR A 49 14.00 0.69 -0.52
C THR A 49 13.29 -0.63 -0.84
N SER A 50 13.66 -1.73 -0.17
CA SER A 50 13.05 -3.04 -0.39
C SER A 50 11.59 -3.09 0.04
N ARG A 51 11.25 -2.39 1.13
CA ARG A 51 9.87 -2.21 1.60
C ARG A 51 9.02 -1.52 0.54
N ARG A 52 9.48 -0.39 0.00
CA ARG A 52 8.79 0.34 -1.08
C ARG A 52 8.58 -0.50 -2.32
N THR A 53 9.60 -1.21 -2.77
CA THR A 53 9.52 -2.07 -3.95
C THR A 53 8.48 -3.17 -3.75
N LYS A 54 8.49 -3.86 -2.59
CA LYS A 54 7.51 -4.90 -2.29
C LYS A 54 6.09 -4.38 -2.18
N ILE A 55 5.87 -3.26 -1.48
CA ILE A 55 4.55 -2.62 -1.39
C ILE A 55 4.04 -2.30 -2.80
N SER A 56 4.87 -1.67 -3.65
CA SER A 56 4.48 -1.35 -5.02
C SER A 56 4.13 -2.59 -5.84
N ILE A 57 4.87 -3.69 -5.71
CA ILE A 57 4.56 -4.93 -6.42
C ILE A 57 3.24 -5.52 -5.95
N ILE A 58 3.01 -5.63 -4.63
CA ILE A 58 1.78 -6.21 -4.07
C ILE A 58 0.58 -5.36 -4.47
N MET A 59 0.68 -4.05 -4.30
CA MET A 59 -0.41 -3.14 -4.64
C MET A 59 -0.74 -3.17 -6.13
N ASN A 60 0.26 -3.26 -7.01
CA ASN A 60 0.03 -3.40 -8.46
C ASN A 60 -0.61 -4.75 -8.85
N LEU A 61 -0.45 -5.80 -8.04
CA LEU A 61 -1.08 -7.10 -8.27
C LEU A 61 -2.54 -7.13 -7.78
N HIS A 62 -2.85 -6.43 -6.68
CA HIS A 62 -4.15 -6.50 -6.02
C HIS A 62 -5.09 -5.35 -6.37
N PHE A 63 -4.56 -4.18 -6.76
CA PHE A 63 -5.35 -2.98 -6.95
C PHE A 63 -5.00 -2.26 -8.24
N PRO A 64 -5.99 -1.70 -8.96
CA PRO A 64 -5.71 -0.88 -10.12
C PRO A 64 -5.01 0.41 -9.67
N LEU A 65 -3.89 0.69 -10.31
CA LEU A 65 -3.12 1.90 -10.06
C LEU A 65 -3.94 3.12 -10.51
N TRP A 66 -4.15 4.05 -9.58
CA TRP A 66 -4.81 5.32 -9.83
C TRP A 66 -3.82 6.32 -10.44
N ILE A 67 -3.68 6.28 -11.76
CA ILE A 67 -2.86 7.24 -12.50
C ILE A 67 -3.78 8.18 -13.29
N LYS A 68 -3.91 9.43 -12.87
CA LYS A 68 -4.31 10.52 -13.77
C LYS A 68 -3.05 11.11 -14.41
N GLY A 69 -2.59 10.54 -15.52
CA GLY A 69 -1.66 11.21 -16.46
C GLY A 69 -0.19 10.75 -16.48
N LYS A 70 0.47 10.96 -17.63
CA LYS A 70 1.89 10.68 -17.88
C LYS A 70 2.76 11.57 -16.97
N GLY A 71 3.64 10.96 -16.16
CA GLY A 71 4.63 11.68 -15.35
C GLY A 71 4.58 11.45 -13.84
N VAL A 72 3.79 10.48 -13.36
CA VAL A 72 3.69 10.19 -11.92
C VAL A 72 4.99 9.53 -11.43
N HIS A 73 5.73 10.25 -10.58
CA HIS A 73 6.92 9.73 -9.90
C HIS A 73 6.56 8.47 -9.09
N GLN A 74 7.51 7.56 -8.93
CA GLN A 74 7.29 6.33 -8.14
C GLN A 74 6.86 6.59 -6.68
N ASN A 75 7.14 7.79 -6.14
CA ASN A 75 6.70 8.20 -4.80
C ASN A 75 5.22 8.62 -4.72
N THR A 76 4.57 8.77 -5.87
CA THR A 76 3.16 9.18 -6.03
C THR A 76 2.30 8.03 -6.54
N TYR A 77 2.76 6.78 -6.44
CA TYR A 77 1.88 5.64 -6.70
C TYR A 77 0.72 5.65 -5.69
N VAL A 78 -0.48 5.78 -6.25
CA VAL A 78 -1.76 5.74 -5.55
C VAL A 78 -2.57 4.63 -6.18
N TRP A 79 -3.26 3.83 -5.39
CA TRP A 79 -4.10 2.74 -5.85
C TRP A 79 -5.55 2.95 -5.41
N LYS A 80 -6.50 2.53 -6.25
CA LYS A 80 -7.92 2.46 -5.88
C LYS A 80 -8.16 1.17 -5.10
N VAL A 81 -8.64 1.31 -3.88
CA VAL A 81 -8.83 0.20 -2.92
C VAL A 81 -10.28 0.01 -2.51
N LYS A 82 -11.15 0.98 -2.83
CA LYS A 82 -12.60 0.81 -2.86
C LYS A 82 -13.11 1.27 -4.23
N ASP A 83 -14.11 0.57 -4.75
CA ASP A 83 -14.87 1.08 -5.90
C ASP A 83 -15.78 2.21 -5.38
N GLU A 84 -15.93 3.29 -6.15
CA GLU A 84 -16.84 4.41 -5.83
C GLU A 84 -18.32 4.01 -5.91
N LYS A 85 -18.64 2.71 -5.81
CA LYS A 85 -19.96 2.11 -5.97
C LYS A 85 -20.24 1.09 -4.88
N GLU A 86 -20.49 1.58 -3.68
CA GLU A 86 -21.46 0.96 -2.77
C GLU A 86 -22.46 2.05 -2.39
N GLU A 87 -23.34 2.35 -3.36
CA GLU A 87 -24.66 2.95 -3.14
C GLU A 87 -25.71 1.96 -3.65
#